data_AF-A0A2E2IKV8-F1
#
_entry.id   AF-A0A2E2IKV8-F1
#
_cell.length_a   1.000
_cell.length_b   1.000
_cell.length_c   1.000
_cell.angle_alpha   90.00
_cell.angle_beta   90.00
_cell.angle_gamma   90.00
#
_symmetry.space_group_name_H-M   'P 1'
#
loop_
_entity.id
_entity.type
_entity.pdbx_description
1 polymer ?
#
loop_
_entity_poly.entity_id
_entity_poly.type
_entity_poly.pdbx_seq_one_letter_code
_entity_poly.pdbx_strand_id
1 'polypeptide(L)'
;MTQQSLKSYRVWDRPVRIFHWVAVLTFIPIVALGLVMMFSRDLGISSEDKVLLKALHIWIGYVFFLNIVVRIIWAFCGNRFARWKAILPFGKVYKAQYAAYREAGKTKRKINFLGHNPLGRWSVMVMLFLMTAQSVTGLVLGSTDLYMPPFGSQIKAWVAQDEASMALIVPGDRETGINPEAYQEMRDFRTPYRSWHTYFFYLLIISVVVHIAAVIRAEKKEGSGLTSGMITGNKVYSEKPFDAD
;
A
#
# COMPACT_ATOMS: atom_id res chain seq x y z
N MET A 1 -16.26 18.22 -40.19
CA MET A 1 -15.66 17.81 -38.90
C MET A 1 -16.79 17.30 -38.02
N THR A 2 -16.92 15.99 -37.84
CA THR A 2 -17.90 15.41 -36.90
C THR A 2 -17.46 15.78 -35.48
N GLN A 3 -18.24 16.61 -34.77
CA GLN A 3 -18.01 16.85 -33.34
C GLN A 3 -18.16 15.50 -32.63
N GLN A 4 -17.05 14.90 -32.21
CA GLN A 4 -17.10 13.76 -31.29
C GLN A 4 -17.66 14.26 -29.96
N SER A 5 -18.87 13.85 -29.60
CA SER A 5 -19.47 14.18 -28.32
C SER A 5 -18.73 13.46 -27.20
N LEU A 6 -18.23 14.21 -26.22
CA LEU A 6 -17.59 13.65 -25.04
C LEU A 6 -18.66 13.08 -24.11
N LYS A 7 -18.52 11.81 -23.73
CA LYS A 7 -19.40 11.15 -22.75
C LYS A 7 -18.66 10.88 -21.44
N SER A 8 -19.29 11.28 -20.34
CA SER A 8 -18.79 11.08 -18.98
C SER A 8 -19.33 9.78 -18.39
N TYR A 9 -18.47 9.02 -17.71
CA TYR A 9 -18.79 7.75 -17.08
C TYR A 9 -18.34 7.75 -15.62
N ARG A 10 -19.23 7.35 -14.70
CA ARG A 10 -18.91 7.18 -13.28
C ARG A 10 -18.15 5.86 -13.09
N VAL A 11 -16.88 5.95 -12.68
CA VAL A 11 -16.02 4.76 -12.52
C VAL A 11 -15.66 4.55 -11.05
N TRP A 12 -15.00 5.52 -10.43
CA TRP A 12 -14.47 5.37 -9.08
C TRP A 12 -15.46 5.91 -8.06
N ASP A 13 -15.94 5.03 -7.19
CA ASP A 13 -16.75 5.44 -6.03
C ASP A 13 -15.92 6.21 -4.99
N ARG A 14 -16.60 6.83 -4.01
CA ARG A 14 -15.94 7.67 -3.01
C ARG A 14 -14.90 6.88 -2.19
N PRO A 15 -15.21 5.66 -1.68
CA PRO A 15 -14.26 4.93 -0.84
C PRO A 15 -12.99 4.53 -1.57
N VAL A 16 -13.04 4.17 -2.86
CA VAL A 16 -11.82 3.89 -3.64
C VAL A 16 -10.93 5.14 -3.76
N ARG A 17 -11.52 6.33 -3.95
CA ARG A 17 -10.75 7.57 -4.06
C ARG A 17 -10.16 8.00 -2.71
N ILE A 18 -10.94 7.88 -1.64
CA ILE A 18 -10.45 8.13 -0.27
C ILE A 18 -9.30 7.19 0.03
N PHE A 19 -9.46 5.89 -0.24
CA PHE A 19 -8.39 4.92 -0.06
C PHE A 19 -7.11 5.34 -0.77
N HIS A 20 -7.20 5.71 -2.04
CA HIS A 20 -6.04 6.11 -2.84
C HIS A 20 -5.34 7.33 -2.24
N TRP A 21 -6.07 8.40 -1.93
CA TRP A 21 -5.46 9.63 -1.43
C TRP A 21 -4.93 9.48 0.00
N VAL A 22 -5.61 8.75 0.87
CA VAL A 22 -5.07 8.40 2.18
C VAL A 22 -3.80 7.57 2.02
N ALA A 23 -3.77 6.60 1.10
CA ALA A 23 -2.57 5.80 0.83
C ALA A 23 -1.42 6.69 0.37
N VAL A 24 -1.64 7.64 -0.56
CA VAL A 24 -0.59 8.57 -1.01
C VAL A 24 -0.10 9.45 0.14
N LEU A 25 -1.01 10.07 0.90
CA LEU A 25 -0.68 11.01 1.96
C LEU A 25 0.02 10.37 3.17
N THR A 26 -0.20 9.07 3.40
CA THR A 26 0.50 8.32 4.46
C THR A 26 1.77 7.64 3.94
N PHE A 27 1.80 7.21 2.68
CA PHE A 27 2.97 6.60 2.06
C PHE A 27 4.17 7.56 1.96
N ILE A 28 3.94 8.82 1.61
CA ILE A 28 5.01 9.83 1.53
C ILE A 28 5.76 9.99 2.88
N PRO A 29 5.08 10.32 4.00
CA PRO A 29 5.77 10.53 5.27
C PRO A 29 6.31 9.22 5.87
N ILE A 30 5.65 8.07 5.69
CA ILE A 30 6.18 6.80 6.23
C ILE A 30 7.48 6.38 5.51
N VAL A 31 7.58 6.64 4.20
CA VAL A 31 8.82 6.45 3.42
C VAL A 31 9.90 7.42 3.90
N ALA A 32 9.57 8.70 4.06
CA ALA A 32 10.52 9.70 4.54
C ALA A 32 11.08 9.33 5.92
N LEU A 33 10.22 8.98 6.88
CA LEU A 33 10.62 8.51 8.20
C LEU A 33 11.44 7.23 8.13
N GLY A 34 11.06 6.28 7.28
CA GLY A 34 11.80 5.04 7.08
C GLY A 34 13.22 5.27 6.57
N LEU A 35 13.39 6.22 5.62
CA LEU A 35 14.70 6.62 5.12
C LEU A 35 15.54 7.30 6.20
N VAL A 36 14.96 8.25 6.96
CA VAL A 36 15.63 8.90 8.08
C VAL A 36 16.10 7.87 9.12
N MET A 37 15.26 6.87 9.42
CA MET A 37 15.63 5.78 10.31
C MET A 37 16.79 4.93 9.76
N MET A 38 16.76 4.61 8.46
CA MET A 38 17.78 3.81 7.79
C MET A 38 19.16 4.50 7.82
N PHE A 39 19.18 5.82 7.66
CA PHE A 39 20.40 6.64 7.69
C PHE A 39 20.62 7.38 9.02
N SER A 40 19.93 6.95 10.09
CA SER A 40 19.94 7.68 11.38
C SER A 40 21.33 7.83 12.01
N ARG A 41 22.26 6.90 11.71
CA ARG A 41 23.66 6.99 12.14
C ARG A 41 24.38 8.14 11.43
N ASP A 42 24.24 8.21 10.10
CA ASP A 42 24.91 9.21 9.27
C ASP A 42 24.33 10.61 9.49
N LEU A 43 23.04 10.67 9.86
CA LEU A 43 22.33 11.90 10.21
C LEU A 43 22.55 12.36 11.67
N GLY A 44 23.35 11.63 12.47
CA GLY A 44 23.66 12.02 13.84
C GLY A 44 22.47 11.98 14.81
N ILE A 45 21.44 11.18 14.52
CA ILE A 45 20.22 11.13 15.35
C ILE A 45 20.51 10.40 16.67
N SER A 46 20.14 11.04 17.79
CA SER A 46 20.32 10.51 19.14
C SER A 46 19.51 9.22 19.37
N SER A 47 19.82 8.49 20.44
CA SER A 47 19.08 7.28 20.80
C SER A 47 17.63 7.59 21.25
N GLU A 48 17.41 8.71 21.91
CA GLU A 48 16.10 9.17 22.36
C GLU A 48 15.21 9.56 21.17
N ASP A 49 15.75 10.33 20.22
CA ASP A 49 15.03 10.74 19.02
C ASP A 49 14.62 9.56 18.13
N LYS A 50 15.38 8.46 18.15
CA LYS A 50 15.03 7.23 17.42
C LYS A 50 13.74 6.60 17.94
N VAL A 51 13.44 6.72 19.23
CA VAL A 51 12.18 6.20 19.79
C VAL A 51 11.01 7.00 19.23
N LEU A 52 11.12 8.33 19.21
CA LEU A 52 10.10 9.22 18.64
C LEU A 52 9.90 8.97 17.14
N LEU A 53 10.98 8.86 16.35
CA LEU A 53 10.90 8.58 14.92
C LEU A 53 10.19 7.27 14.63
N LYS A 54 10.52 6.20 15.38
CA LYS A 54 9.84 4.91 15.27
C LYS A 54 8.36 5.02 15.64
N ALA A 55 8.03 5.74 16.71
CA ALA A 55 6.65 5.92 17.14
C ALA A 55 5.82 6.61 16.05
N LEU A 56 6.33 7.70 15.47
CA LEU A 56 5.69 8.40 14.36
C LEU A 56 5.52 7.49 13.13
N HIS A 57 6.55 6.73 12.77
CA HIS A 57 6.51 5.78 11.67
C HIS A 57 5.43 4.71 11.88
N ILE A 58 5.32 4.15 13.10
CA ILE A 58 4.32 3.14 13.44
C ILE A 58 2.90 3.72 13.45
N TRP A 59 2.70 4.92 14.00
CA TRP A 59 1.39 5.58 14.01
C TRP A 59 0.86 5.83 12.59
N ILE A 60 1.69 6.36 11.70
CA ILE A 60 1.33 6.51 10.28
C ILE A 60 1.10 5.13 9.64
N GLY A 61 1.90 4.13 10.03
CA GLY A 61 1.73 2.74 9.64
C GLY A 61 0.36 2.16 10.01
N TYR A 62 -0.20 2.49 11.18
CA TYR A 62 -1.55 2.08 11.55
C TYR A 62 -2.62 2.71 10.66
N VAL A 63 -2.51 3.99 10.35
CA VAL A 63 -3.44 4.66 9.43
C VAL A 63 -3.37 4.00 8.05
N PHE A 64 -2.15 3.72 7.56
CA PHE A 64 -1.95 3.04 6.29
C PHE A 64 -2.52 1.61 6.29
N PHE A 65 -2.28 0.84 7.35
CA PHE A 65 -2.82 -0.52 7.49
C PHE A 65 -4.35 -0.52 7.55
N LEU A 66 -4.95 0.34 8.37
CA LEU A 66 -6.41 0.45 8.47
C LEU A 66 -7.03 0.82 7.12
N ASN A 67 -6.39 1.72 6.38
CA ASN A 67 -6.82 2.09 5.03
C ASN A 67 -6.80 0.89 4.07
N ILE A 68 -5.80 0.00 4.15
CA ILE A 68 -5.75 -1.25 3.39
C ILE A 68 -6.88 -2.21 3.81
N VAL A 69 -7.14 -2.36 5.11
CA VAL A 69 -8.25 -3.19 5.61
C VAL A 69 -9.59 -2.71 5.06
N VAL A 70 -9.86 -1.40 5.12
CA VAL A 70 -11.06 -0.80 4.52
C VAL A 70 -11.13 -1.11 3.03
N ARG A 71 -10.01 -1.04 2.30
CA ARG A 71 -9.97 -1.36 0.87
C ARG A 71 -10.25 -2.82 0.55
N ILE A 72 -9.73 -3.74 1.37
CA ILE A 72 -9.96 -5.18 1.26
C ILE A 72 -11.45 -5.47 1.47
N ILE A 73 -12.07 -4.90 2.50
CA ILE A 73 -13.51 -5.01 2.75
C ILE A 73 -14.31 -4.45 1.57
N TRP A 74 -13.93 -3.26 1.09
CA TRP A 74 -14.61 -2.60 -0.04
C TRP A 74 -14.48 -3.38 -1.37
N ALA A 75 -13.47 -4.24 -1.50
CA ALA A 75 -13.33 -5.12 -2.66
C ALA A 75 -14.40 -6.23 -2.73
N PHE A 76 -15.18 -6.45 -1.67
CA PHE A 76 -16.32 -7.36 -1.67
C PHE A 76 -17.65 -6.64 -1.99
N CYS A 77 -17.89 -5.48 -1.37
CA CYS A 77 -19.19 -4.80 -1.43
C CYS A 77 -19.26 -3.57 -2.36
N GLY A 78 -18.12 -3.04 -2.80
CA GLY A 78 -18.05 -1.83 -3.61
C GLY A 78 -18.69 -1.94 -5.00
N ASN A 79 -18.57 -0.88 -5.81
CA ASN A 79 -19.13 -0.88 -7.16
C ASN A 79 -18.45 -1.91 -8.09
N ARG A 80 -18.98 -2.09 -9.32
CA ARG A 80 -18.45 -3.07 -10.30
C ARG A 80 -16.95 -2.93 -10.59
N PHE A 81 -16.39 -1.73 -10.47
CA PHE A 81 -14.97 -1.43 -10.72
C PHE A 81 -14.09 -1.56 -9.47
N ALA A 82 -14.70 -1.53 -8.28
CA ALA A 82 -14.03 -1.63 -7.00
C ALA A 82 -13.84 -3.07 -6.51
N ARG A 83 -14.60 -4.04 -7.03
CA ARG A 83 -14.61 -5.43 -6.58
C ARG A 83 -13.41 -6.26 -7.04
N TRP A 84 -13.10 -7.35 -6.34
CA TRP A 84 -12.02 -8.29 -6.69
C TRP A 84 -12.03 -8.73 -8.17
N LYS A 85 -13.21 -9.02 -8.73
CA LYS A 85 -13.39 -9.40 -10.13
C LYS A 85 -12.98 -8.32 -11.14
N ALA A 86 -12.81 -7.06 -10.74
CA ALA A 86 -12.34 -5.96 -11.56
C ALA A 86 -10.87 -5.59 -11.27
N ILE A 87 -10.38 -5.90 -10.06
CA ILE A 87 -8.99 -5.62 -9.66
C ILE A 87 -8.04 -6.73 -10.13
N LEU A 88 -8.37 -7.99 -9.87
CA LEU A 88 -7.42 -9.09 -10.02
C LEU A 88 -7.26 -9.50 -11.48
N PRO A 89 -6.05 -9.84 -11.97
CA PRO A 89 -5.81 -10.22 -13.36
C PRO A 89 -6.23 -11.68 -13.66
N PHE A 90 -7.40 -12.10 -13.16
CA PHE A 90 -7.90 -13.48 -13.28
C PHE A 90 -9.36 -13.53 -13.74
N GLY A 91 -9.77 -14.70 -14.24
CA GLY A 91 -11.15 -14.98 -14.62
C GLY A 91 -11.55 -14.52 -16.03
N LYS A 92 -12.81 -14.78 -16.39
CA LYS A 92 -13.34 -14.57 -17.76
C LYS A 92 -13.28 -13.10 -18.20
N VAL A 93 -13.61 -12.17 -17.30
CA VAL A 93 -13.58 -10.72 -17.59
C VAL A 93 -12.18 -10.26 -17.96
N TYR A 94 -11.17 -10.66 -17.18
CA TYR A 94 -9.77 -10.33 -17.49
C TYR A 94 -9.33 -10.92 -18.83
N LYS A 95 -9.65 -12.21 -19.09
CA LYS A 95 -9.30 -12.87 -20.36
C LYS A 95 -9.86 -12.13 -21.57
N ALA A 96 -11.13 -11.70 -21.50
CA ALA A 96 -11.76 -10.91 -22.56
C ALA A 96 -11.08 -9.54 -22.75
N GLN A 97 -10.84 -8.81 -21.65
CA GLN A 97 -10.12 -7.53 -21.71
C GLN A 97 -8.70 -7.68 -22.28
N TYR A 98 -7.98 -8.74 -21.90
CA TYR A 98 -6.62 -9.00 -22.36
C TYR A 98 -6.58 -9.37 -23.85
N ALA A 99 -7.53 -10.17 -24.33
CA ALA A 99 -7.67 -10.47 -25.75
C ALA A 99 -7.90 -9.19 -26.57
N ALA A 100 -8.84 -8.34 -26.15
CA ALA A 100 -9.12 -7.06 -26.80
C ALA A 100 -7.91 -6.11 -26.76
N TYR A 101 -7.20 -6.05 -25.63
CA TYR A 101 -5.97 -5.26 -25.48
C TYR A 101 -4.86 -5.71 -26.44
N ARG A 102 -4.65 -7.03 -26.58
CA ARG A 102 -3.66 -7.58 -27.52
C ARG A 102 -4.02 -7.26 -28.96
N GLU A 103 -5.29 -7.39 -29.32
CA GLU A 103 -5.76 -7.14 -30.69
C GLU A 103 -5.63 -5.66 -31.07
N ALA A 104 -5.99 -4.75 -30.17
CA ALA A 104 -5.77 -3.32 -30.35
C ALA A 104 -4.28 -2.98 -30.53
N GLY A 105 -3.40 -3.66 -29.78
CA GLY A 105 -1.96 -3.52 -29.92
C GLY A 105 -1.43 -3.94 -31.30
N LYS A 106 -1.91 -5.07 -31.84
CA LYS A 106 -1.55 -5.55 -33.18
C LYS A 106 -2.05 -4.63 -34.29
N THR A 107 -3.28 -4.16 -34.18
CA THR A 107 -3.95 -3.33 -35.18
C THR A 107 -3.63 -1.84 -35.06
N LYS A 108 -2.80 -1.46 -34.07
CA LYS A 108 -2.50 -0.06 -33.70
C LYS A 108 -3.76 0.78 -33.45
N ARG A 109 -4.89 0.16 -33.10
CA ARG A 109 -6.14 0.84 -32.75
C ARG A 109 -6.10 1.32 -31.31
N LYS A 110 -6.78 2.43 -31.04
CA LYS A 110 -7.01 2.92 -29.68
C LYS A 110 -8.13 2.08 -29.05
N ILE A 111 -7.93 1.65 -27.80
CA ILE A 111 -8.95 0.99 -26.98
C ILE A 111 -8.93 1.62 -25.60
N ASN A 112 -10.11 1.94 -25.08
CA ASN A 112 -10.27 2.56 -23.77
C ASN A 112 -10.95 1.58 -22.81
N PHE A 113 -10.56 1.63 -21.53
CA PHE A 113 -11.19 0.89 -20.45
C PHE A 113 -11.62 1.87 -19.34
N LEU A 114 -12.89 1.79 -18.93
CA LEU A 114 -13.45 2.51 -17.79
C LEU A 114 -12.70 2.12 -16.53
N GLY A 115 -12.61 0.83 -16.22
CA GLY A 115 -11.87 0.31 -15.08
C GLY A 115 -10.35 0.28 -15.30
N HIS A 116 -9.69 -0.68 -14.66
CA HIS A 116 -8.28 -0.96 -14.94
C HIS A 116 -8.16 -1.70 -16.28
N ASN A 117 -7.24 -1.25 -17.14
CA ASN A 117 -6.80 -2.04 -18.28
C ASN A 117 -6.06 -3.31 -17.81
N PRO A 118 -5.81 -4.32 -18.66
CA PRO A 118 -5.20 -5.58 -18.25
C PRO A 118 -3.84 -5.45 -17.54
N LEU A 119 -3.00 -4.47 -17.93
CA LEU A 119 -1.73 -4.21 -17.24
C LEU A 119 -1.92 -3.49 -15.90
N GLY A 120 -2.89 -2.58 -15.84
CA GLY A 120 -3.29 -1.89 -14.60
C GLY A 120 -3.78 -2.86 -13.54
N ARG A 121 -4.48 -3.94 -13.93
CA ARG A 121 -4.92 -5.00 -13.01
C ARG A 121 -3.75 -5.73 -12.35
N TRP A 122 -2.67 -5.99 -13.10
CA TRP A 122 -1.43 -6.52 -12.54
C TRP A 122 -0.77 -5.53 -11.57
N SER A 123 -0.66 -4.26 -11.97
CA SER A 123 -0.08 -3.21 -11.12
C SER A 123 -0.81 -3.11 -9.78
N VAL A 124 -2.15 -3.04 -9.78
CA VAL A 124 -2.92 -2.94 -8.53
C VAL A 124 -2.80 -4.21 -7.68
N MET A 125 -2.78 -5.39 -8.29
CA MET A 125 -2.60 -6.64 -7.54
C MET A 125 -1.23 -6.66 -6.84
N VAL A 126 -0.15 -6.34 -7.56
CA VAL A 126 1.21 -6.31 -7.01
C VAL A 126 1.32 -5.26 -5.91
N MET A 127 0.83 -4.04 -6.15
CA MET A 127 0.87 -2.98 -5.14
C MET A 127 0.07 -3.34 -3.90
N LEU A 128 -1.16 -3.86 -4.05
CA LEU A 128 -1.98 -4.24 -2.90
C LEU A 128 -1.33 -5.36 -2.08
N PHE A 129 -0.71 -6.34 -2.75
CA PHE A 129 0.07 -7.38 -2.09
C PHE A 129 1.26 -6.80 -1.32
N LEU A 130 2.11 -6.01 -1.98
CA LEU A 130 3.30 -5.41 -1.35
C LEU A 130 2.93 -4.49 -0.19
N MET A 131 1.90 -3.66 -0.34
CA MET A 131 1.39 -2.80 0.73
C MET A 131 0.91 -3.62 1.93
N THR A 132 0.17 -4.70 1.70
CA THR A 132 -0.31 -5.59 2.76
C THR A 132 0.86 -6.27 3.47
N ALA A 133 1.83 -6.81 2.72
CA ALA A 133 3.02 -7.45 3.28
C ALA A 133 3.89 -6.46 4.07
N GLN A 134 4.04 -5.22 3.57
CA GLN A 134 4.72 -4.13 4.27
C GLN A 134 4.04 -3.82 5.62
N SER A 135 2.71 -3.70 5.61
CA SER A 135 1.96 -3.43 6.85
C SER A 135 2.03 -4.57 7.84
N VAL A 136 1.87 -5.82 7.41
CA VAL A 136 1.92 -6.99 8.30
C VAL A 136 3.30 -7.12 8.96
N THR A 137 4.37 -7.01 8.19
CA THR A 137 5.74 -6.99 8.75
C THR A 137 5.95 -5.79 9.67
N GLY A 138 5.40 -4.62 9.32
CA GLY A 138 5.43 -3.41 10.16
C GLY A 138 4.73 -3.57 11.51
N LEU A 139 3.59 -4.26 11.57
CA LEU A 139 2.88 -4.55 12.84
C LEU A 139 3.76 -5.38 13.77
N VAL A 140 4.40 -6.44 13.26
CA VAL A 140 5.32 -7.28 14.04
C VAL A 140 6.52 -6.45 14.53
N LEU A 141 7.11 -5.62 13.67
CA LEU A 141 8.22 -4.75 14.05
C LEU A 141 7.80 -3.68 15.08
N GLY A 142 6.62 -3.09 14.96
CA GLY A 142 6.10 -2.11 15.92
C GLY A 142 5.85 -2.73 17.30
N SER A 143 5.31 -3.95 17.34
CA SER A 143 5.13 -4.70 18.59
C SER A 143 6.44 -5.14 19.22
N THR A 144 7.48 -5.41 18.44
CA THR A 144 8.79 -5.86 18.96
C THR A 144 9.76 -4.73 19.28
N ASP A 145 9.64 -3.56 18.64
CA ASP A 145 10.51 -2.41 18.91
C ASP A 145 9.95 -1.48 20.00
N LEU A 146 8.66 -1.19 19.98
CA LEU A 146 8.03 -0.23 20.90
C LEU A 146 6.87 -0.85 21.70
N TYR A 147 6.67 -2.17 21.64
CA TYR A 147 5.59 -2.84 22.36
C TYR A 147 4.19 -2.28 22.05
N MET A 148 3.98 -1.83 20.81
CA MET A 148 2.69 -1.28 20.39
C MET A 148 1.70 -2.38 19.96
N PRO A 149 0.38 -2.12 20.02
CA PRO A 149 -0.66 -3.07 19.59
C PRO A 149 -0.49 -3.55 18.13
N PRO A 150 -1.05 -4.71 17.74
CA PRO A 150 -1.91 -5.58 18.55
C PRO A 150 -1.14 -6.59 19.40
N PHE A 151 0.16 -6.82 19.15
CA PHE A 151 0.93 -7.86 19.83
C PHE A 151 1.85 -7.33 20.95
N GLY A 152 1.85 -6.02 21.19
CA GLY A 152 2.78 -5.37 22.10
C GLY A 152 2.76 -5.89 23.54
N SER A 153 1.57 -6.19 24.08
CA SER A 153 1.45 -6.75 25.43
C SER A 153 1.99 -8.18 25.52
N GLN A 154 1.77 -8.99 24.49
CA GLN A 154 2.29 -10.36 24.39
C GLN A 154 3.82 -10.34 24.26
N ILE A 155 4.37 -9.42 23.46
CA ILE A 155 5.83 -9.25 23.39
C ILE A 155 6.38 -8.79 24.73
N LYS A 156 5.74 -7.82 25.43
CA LYS A 156 6.18 -7.41 26.77
C LYS A 156 6.17 -8.57 27.75
N ALA A 157 5.10 -9.36 27.76
CA ALA A 157 4.98 -10.53 28.63
C ALA A 157 6.06 -11.57 28.33
N TRP A 158 6.40 -11.77 27.05
CA TRP A 158 7.44 -12.69 26.63
C TRP A 158 8.83 -12.26 27.12
N VAL A 159 9.17 -10.97 27.01
CA VAL A 159 10.52 -10.49 27.37
C VAL A 159 10.67 -10.11 28.85
N ALA A 160 9.58 -10.08 29.62
CA ALA A 160 9.63 -9.72 31.03
C ALA A 160 10.33 -10.78 31.89
N GLN A 161 11.04 -10.34 32.93
CA GLN A 161 11.64 -11.24 33.91
C GLN A 161 10.59 -11.96 34.75
N ASP A 162 9.54 -11.24 35.15
CA ASP A 162 8.38 -11.72 35.89
C ASP A 162 7.17 -10.82 35.61
N GLU A 163 6.00 -11.22 36.11
CA GLU A 163 4.75 -10.49 35.87
C GLU A 163 4.77 -9.06 36.45
N ALA A 164 5.45 -8.83 37.58
CA ALA A 164 5.56 -7.52 38.19
C ALA A 164 6.46 -6.57 37.36
N SER A 165 7.49 -7.13 36.74
CA SER A 165 8.47 -6.42 35.92
C SER A 165 7.90 -5.90 34.60
N MET A 166 6.78 -6.46 34.11
CA MET A 166 6.13 -6.00 32.88
C MET A 166 5.80 -4.50 32.88
N ALA A 167 5.46 -3.93 34.04
CA ALA A 167 5.14 -2.51 34.19
C ALA A 167 6.36 -1.59 34.03
N LEU A 168 7.57 -2.13 34.27
CA LEU A 168 8.83 -1.38 34.19
C LEU A 168 9.36 -1.30 32.75
N ILE A 169 8.88 -2.16 31.85
CA ILE A 169 9.36 -2.26 30.47
C ILE A 169 8.86 -1.08 29.65
N VAL A 170 9.80 -0.20 29.28
CA VAL A 170 9.57 0.97 28.43
C VAL A 170 10.37 0.89 27.13
N PRO A 171 9.87 1.47 26.03
CA PRO A 171 10.61 1.48 24.77
C PRO A 171 11.93 2.24 24.87
N GLY A 172 13.01 1.63 24.39
CA GLY A 172 14.35 2.22 24.41
C GLY A 172 15.24 1.68 25.54
N ASP A 173 14.64 1.28 26.65
CA ASP A 173 15.29 0.52 27.73
C ASP A 173 15.32 -0.97 27.37
N ARG A 174 16.46 -1.62 27.62
CA ARG A 174 16.71 -3.04 27.32
C ARG A 174 17.13 -3.84 28.55
N GLU A 175 17.21 -3.20 29.71
CA GLU A 175 17.75 -3.81 30.92
C GLU A 175 16.67 -3.92 31.99
N THR A 176 15.91 -2.85 32.24
CA THR A 176 14.97 -2.82 33.37
C THR A 176 13.79 -3.77 33.17
N GLY A 177 13.66 -4.75 34.05
CA GLY A 177 12.54 -5.70 34.09
C GLY A 177 12.52 -6.71 32.93
N ILE A 178 13.60 -6.79 32.16
CA ILE A 178 13.72 -7.64 30.96
C ILE A 178 14.58 -8.86 31.26
N ASN A 179 14.12 -10.05 30.87
CA ASN A 179 14.93 -11.26 30.84
C ASN A 179 15.87 -11.22 29.61
N PRO A 180 17.21 -11.25 29.79
CA PRO A 180 18.15 -11.15 28.67
C PRO A 180 18.04 -12.28 27.64
N GLU A 181 17.78 -13.52 28.08
CA GLU A 181 17.65 -14.68 27.20
C GLU A 181 16.37 -14.56 26.36
N ALA A 182 15.23 -14.29 27.00
CA ALA A 182 13.96 -14.10 26.32
C ALA A 182 13.98 -12.88 25.37
N TYR A 183 14.68 -11.82 25.76
CA TYR A 183 14.89 -10.67 24.87
C TYR A 183 15.67 -11.07 23.63
N GLN A 184 16.75 -11.85 23.76
CA GLN A 184 17.54 -12.32 22.63
C GLN A 184 16.72 -13.23 21.70
N GLU A 185 15.93 -14.15 22.23
CA GLU A 185 15.01 -14.97 21.42
C GLU A 185 14.01 -14.11 20.62
N MET A 186 13.46 -13.07 21.26
CA MET A 186 12.60 -12.10 20.58
C MET A 186 13.33 -11.35 19.47
N ARG A 187 14.60 -10.97 19.68
CA ARG A 187 15.43 -10.34 18.64
C ARG A 187 15.66 -11.27 17.46
N ASP A 188 15.87 -12.56 17.71
CA ASP A 188 16.06 -13.57 16.66
C ASP A 188 14.77 -13.78 15.87
N PHE A 189 13.62 -13.91 16.54
CA PHE A 189 12.29 -13.96 15.91
C PHE A 189 12.02 -12.73 15.03
N ARG A 190 12.36 -11.54 15.52
CA ARG A 190 12.13 -10.26 14.83
C ARG A 190 13.00 -10.07 13.59
N THR A 191 14.21 -10.62 13.58
CA THR A 191 15.22 -10.39 12.53
C THR A 191 14.73 -10.66 11.10
N PRO A 192 14.09 -11.80 10.77
CA PRO A 192 13.56 -12.02 9.43
C PRO A 192 12.51 -10.97 9.03
N TYR A 193 11.62 -10.55 9.94
CA TYR A 193 10.61 -9.53 9.65
C TYR A 193 11.25 -8.18 9.31
N ARG A 194 12.38 -7.83 9.93
CA ARG A 194 13.13 -6.62 9.56
C ARG A 194 13.62 -6.72 8.12
N SER A 195 14.25 -7.83 7.75
CA SER A 195 14.75 -8.03 6.39
C SER A 195 13.62 -7.99 5.35
N TRP A 196 12.52 -8.70 5.62
CA TRP A 196 11.34 -8.69 4.75
C TRP A 196 10.73 -7.30 4.61
N HIS A 197 10.60 -6.55 5.71
CA HIS A 197 10.09 -5.18 5.68
C HIS A 197 10.95 -4.25 4.82
N THR A 198 12.28 -4.42 4.85
CA THR A 198 13.20 -3.67 3.99
C THR A 198 13.11 -4.11 2.52
N TYR A 199 13.00 -5.41 2.24
CA TYR A 199 12.84 -5.90 0.86
C TYR A 199 11.51 -5.43 0.24
N PHE A 200 10.41 -5.56 0.98
CA PHE A 200 9.11 -5.06 0.53
C PHE A 200 9.11 -3.55 0.35
N PHE A 201 9.84 -2.79 1.18
CA PHE A 201 10.04 -1.36 1.00
C PHE A 201 10.64 -1.05 -0.37
N TYR A 202 11.77 -1.68 -0.74
CA TYR A 202 12.40 -1.44 -2.03
C TYR A 202 11.51 -1.85 -3.20
N LEU A 203 10.86 -3.02 -3.12
CA LEU A 203 9.93 -3.49 -4.15
C LEU A 203 8.73 -2.55 -4.31
N LEU A 204 8.21 -2.00 -3.20
CA LEU A 204 7.08 -1.09 -3.21
C LEU A 204 7.47 0.26 -3.82
N ILE A 205 8.67 0.79 -3.52
CA ILE A 205 9.19 2.00 -4.17
C ILE A 205 9.32 1.81 -5.67
N ILE A 206 9.93 0.71 -6.12
CA ILE A 206 10.05 0.38 -7.55
C ILE A 206 8.65 0.28 -8.18
N SER A 207 7.72 -0.41 -7.52
CA SER A 207 6.35 -0.56 -8.01
C SER A 207 5.60 0.76 -8.11
N VAL A 208 5.79 1.69 -7.16
CA VAL A 208 5.19 3.04 -7.18
C VAL A 208 5.77 3.87 -8.33
N VAL A 209 7.08 3.82 -8.55
CA VAL A 209 7.73 4.51 -9.68
C VAL A 209 7.19 3.98 -11.02
N VAL A 210 7.13 2.65 -11.17
CA VAL A 210 6.57 2.01 -12.37
C VAL A 210 5.10 2.39 -12.55
N HIS A 211 4.32 2.41 -11.48
CA HIS A 211 2.91 2.82 -11.50
C HIS A 211 2.75 4.26 -11.99
N ILE A 212 3.49 5.21 -11.42
CA ILE A 212 3.43 6.63 -11.82
C ILE A 212 3.86 6.79 -13.29
N ALA A 213 4.94 6.15 -13.71
CA ALA A 213 5.40 6.19 -15.10
C ALA A 213 4.35 5.61 -16.06
N ALA A 214 3.70 4.51 -15.69
CA ALA A 214 2.62 3.90 -16.47
C ALA A 214 1.40 4.82 -16.57
N VAL A 215 1.01 5.49 -15.49
CA VAL A 215 -0.09 6.47 -15.49
C VAL A 215 0.26 7.66 -16.38
N ILE A 216 1.46 8.23 -16.29
CA ILE A 216 1.89 9.35 -17.15
C ILE A 216 1.87 8.94 -18.62
N ARG A 217 2.41 7.76 -18.95
CA ARG A 217 2.42 7.25 -20.33
C ARG A 217 1.00 7.01 -20.85
N ALA A 218 0.13 6.41 -20.03
CA ALA A 218 -1.25 6.15 -20.39
C ALA A 218 -2.04 7.45 -20.57
N GLU A 219 -1.87 8.43 -19.68
CA GLU A 219 -2.51 9.74 -19.79
C GLU A 219 -2.12 10.44 -21.10
N LYS A 220 -0.82 10.44 -21.47
CA LYS A 220 -0.34 11.03 -22.73
C LYS A 220 -0.85 10.31 -23.98
N LYS A 221 -1.01 8.98 -23.92
CA LYS A 221 -1.43 8.18 -25.08
C LYS A 221 -2.96 8.15 -25.24
N GLU A 222 -3.68 8.07 -24.13
CA GLU A 222 -5.12 7.80 -24.10
C GLU A 222 -5.93 9.10 -23.92
N GLY A 223 -5.38 10.13 -23.28
CA GLY A 223 -6.08 11.40 -23.02
C GLY A 223 -7.34 11.21 -22.17
N SER A 224 -7.37 10.16 -21.34
CA SER A 224 -8.59 9.63 -20.73
C SER A 224 -8.93 10.19 -19.35
N GLY A 225 -8.13 11.10 -18.80
CA GLY A 225 -8.36 11.66 -17.47
C GLY A 225 -8.22 10.62 -16.37
N LEU A 226 -7.13 9.85 -16.35
CA LEU A 226 -6.88 8.85 -15.29
C LEU A 226 -6.69 9.53 -13.94
N THR A 227 -5.89 10.59 -13.91
CA THR A 227 -5.63 11.38 -12.69
C THR A 227 -6.86 12.16 -12.25
N SER A 228 -7.53 12.85 -13.18
CA SER A 228 -8.78 13.58 -12.91
C SER A 228 -9.90 12.64 -12.47
N GLY A 229 -9.92 11.40 -12.97
CA GLY A 229 -10.80 10.34 -12.51
C GLY A 229 -10.59 9.97 -11.03
N MET A 230 -9.35 10.02 -10.53
CA MET A 230 -9.07 9.77 -9.11
C MET A 230 -9.47 10.93 -8.19
N ILE A 231 -9.77 12.10 -8.74
CA ILE A 231 -10.31 13.24 -8.00
C ILE A 231 -11.84 13.22 -8.08
N THR A 232 -12.37 13.28 -9.30
CA THR A 232 -13.80 13.45 -9.58
C THR A 232 -14.60 12.15 -9.44
N GLY A 233 -13.97 11.00 -9.71
CA GLY A 233 -14.61 9.69 -9.87
C GLY A 233 -15.16 9.41 -11.25
N ASN A 234 -15.06 10.36 -12.18
CA ASN A 234 -15.59 10.25 -13.53
C ASN A 234 -14.45 10.19 -14.54
N LYS A 235 -14.60 9.38 -15.59
CA LYS A 235 -13.74 9.41 -16.77
C LYS A 235 -14.53 9.90 -17.97
N VAL A 236 -13.87 10.62 -18.88
CA VAL A 236 -14.51 11.21 -20.05
C VAL A 236 -13.84 10.64 -21.30
N TYR A 237 -14.66 10.16 -22.25
CA TYR A 237 -14.17 9.56 -23.47
C TYR A 237 -14.95 10.08 -24.68
N SER A 238 -14.25 10.21 -25.82
CA SER A 238 -14.86 10.48 -27.13
C SER A 238 -15.35 9.22 -27.84
N GLU A 239 -14.77 8.05 -27.51
CA GLU A 239 -15.15 6.75 -28.05
C GLU A 239 -15.67 5.83 -26.94
N LYS A 240 -16.66 4.97 -27.24
CA LYS A 240 -17.23 4.04 -26.26
C LYS A 240 -16.13 3.11 -25.73
N PRO A 241 -15.85 3.11 -24.40
CA PRO A 241 -14.91 2.17 -23.81
C PRO A 241 -15.37 0.72 -23.91
N PHE A 242 -14.42 -0.22 -23.89
CA PHE A 242 -14.68 -1.66 -24.05
C PHE A 242 -15.64 -2.23 -23.00
N ASP A 243 -15.51 -1.75 -21.76
CA ASP A 243 -16.26 -2.16 -20.59
C ASP A 243 -17.34 -1.14 -20.20
N ALA A 244 -17.75 -0.29 -21.13
CA ALA A 244 -18.96 0.51 -21.01
C ALA A 244 -20.16 -0.33 -21.45
N ASP A 245 -21.20 -0.37 -20.61
CA ASP A 245 -22.48 -1.00 -20.96
C ASP A 245 -23.11 -0.31 -22.18
#